data_AF-A0A415Q9E1-F1
#
_entry.id   AF-A0A415Q9E1-F1
#
_cell.length_a   1.000
_cell.length_b   1.000
_cell.length_c   1.000
_cell.angle_alpha   90.00
_cell.angle_beta   90.00
_cell.angle_gamma   90.00
#
_symmetry.space_group_name_H-M   'P 1'
#
loop_
_entity.id
_entity.type
_entity.pdbx_description
1 polymer ?
#
loop_
_entity_poly.entity_id
_entity_poly.type
_entity_poly.pdbx_seq_one_letter_code
_entity_poly.pdbx_strand_id
1 'polypeptide(L)'
;SGLCHTKKKVCFLTHLLPEMAKYSPALPIAFTQEGIAMLSSVLRSEIAIQVNISIMRAFVVLRQLAGNYIELKTELENQFNASLKEIKDKVERLRQENEERFSDLDNQFSDVDTQFEELYKALTQMLAQKEKEVERRPIGYIQDPSNEDK
;
A
#
# COMPACT_ATOMS: atom_id res chain seq x y z
N SER A 1 -19.87 19.27 -22.60
CA SER A 1 -18.67 18.48 -22.22
C SER A 1 -19.11 17.06 -21.91
N GLY A 2 -19.30 16.24 -22.96
CA GLY A 2 -19.89 14.91 -22.85
C GLY A 2 -18.87 13.82 -23.13
N LEU A 3 -18.62 13.00 -22.12
CA LEU A 3 -17.88 11.74 -22.12
C LEU A 3 -18.30 10.83 -23.30
N CYS A 4 -17.34 10.33 -24.09
CA CYS A 4 -17.50 9.07 -24.79
C CYS A 4 -16.16 8.33 -24.84
N HIS A 5 -15.91 7.54 -23.79
CA HIS A 5 -14.67 6.82 -23.52
C HIS A 5 -14.58 5.43 -24.18
N THR A 6 -15.47 5.06 -25.12
CA THR A 6 -15.69 3.64 -25.48
C THR A 6 -15.66 3.32 -26.97
N LYS A 7 -14.93 4.06 -27.80
CA LYS A 7 -14.69 3.67 -29.22
C LYS A 7 -13.24 3.82 -29.67
N LYS A 8 -12.27 3.35 -28.88
CA LYS A 8 -10.95 2.97 -29.41
C LYS A 8 -11.02 1.56 -30.01
N LYS A 9 -11.91 1.33 -30.98
CA LYS A 9 -11.85 0.15 -31.85
C LYS A 9 -11.30 0.62 -33.19
N VAL A 10 -9.98 0.45 -33.32
CA VAL A 10 -9.19 0.43 -34.56
C VAL A 10 -9.59 1.50 -35.59
N CYS A 11 -9.11 2.73 -35.37
CA CYS A 11 -9.08 3.76 -36.42
C CYS A 11 -7.61 4.16 -36.64
N PHE A 12 -6.84 3.25 -37.23
CA PHE A 12 -5.42 3.50 -37.57
C PHE A 12 -5.22 4.01 -39.00
N LEU A 13 -6.28 4.11 -39.81
CA LEU A 13 -6.19 4.39 -41.26
C LEU A 13 -7.02 5.58 -41.75
N THR A 14 -7.48 6.49 -40.89
CA THR A 14 -8.24 7.69 -41.34
C THR A 14 -7.48 8.53 -42.37
N HIS A 15 -6.14 8.51 -42.31
CA HIS A 15 -5.25 9.21 -43.25
C HIS A 15 -5.12 8.52 -44.61
N LEU A 16 -5.57 7.26 -44.73
CA LEU A 16 -5.49 6.43 -45.94
C LEU A 16 -6.85 6.29 -46.65
N LEU A 17 -7.88 7.00 -46.16
CA LEU A 17 -9.21 6.97 -46.77
C LEU A 17 -9.34 8.03 -47.87
N PRO A 18 -10.00 7.70 -49.00
CA PRO A 18 -10.29 8.66 -50.05
C PRO A 18 -11.15 9.82 -49.50
N GLU A 19 -10.97 11.05 -50.01
CA GLU A 19 -11.62 12.25 -49.47
C GLU A 19 -13.15 12.13 -49.34
N MET A 20 -13.75 11.32 -50.21
CA MET A 20 -15.19 11.05 -50.24
C MET A 20 -15.67 10.24 -49.02
N ALA A 21 -14.80 9.39 -48.45
CA ALA A 21 -15.08 8.60 -47.27
C ALA A 21 -14.78 9.36 -45.95
N LYS A 22 -14.13 10.52 -46.03
CA LYS A 22 -13.77 11.35 -44.86
C LYS A 22 -14.98 11.87 -44.09
N TYR A 23 -16.09 12.08 -44.79
CA TYR A 23 -17.35 12.60 -44.24
C TYR A 23 -18.46 11.54 -44.16
N SER A 24 -18.16 10.28 -44.48
CA SER A 24 -19.13 9.20 -44.36
C SER A 24 -19.42 8.91 -42.88
N PRO A 25 -20.68 8.85 -42.44
CA PRO A 25 -21.03 8.42 -41.08
C PRO A 25 -20.80 6.93 -40.86
N ALA A 26 -20.63 6.14 -41.93
CA ALA A 26 -20.37 4.71 -41.87
C ALA A 26 -18.86 4.42 -41.92
N LEU A 27 -18.37 3.57 -41.01
CA LEU A 27 -16.99 3.08 -41.05
C LEU A 27 -16.76 2.17 -42.26
N PRO A 28 -15.70 2.38 -43.03
CA PRO A 28 -15.37 1.53 -44.16
C PRO A 28 -14.95 0.15 -43.68
N ILE A 29 -15.78 -0.87 -43.96
CA ILE A 29 -15.53 -2.27 -43.60
C ILE A 29 -14.66 -3.03 -44.62
N ALA A 30 -14.35 -2.41 -45.77
CA ALA A 30 -13.59 -3.05 -46.85
C ALA A 30 -12.18 -3.50 -46.43
N PHE A 31 -11.65 -2.98 -45.32
CA PHE A 31 -10.30 -3.26 -44.82
C PHE A 31 -10.28 -4.14 -43.56
N THR A 32 -11.41 -4.74 -43.18
CA THR A 32 -11.43 -5.78 -42.14
C THR A 32 -11.16 -7.14 -42.76
N GLN A 33 -10.82 -8.13 -41.93
CA GLN A 33 -10.63 -9.51 -42.38
C GLN A 33 -11.85 -10.01 -43.18
N GLU A 34 -13.04 -9.61 -42.77
CA GLU A 34 -14.33 -10.00 -43.34
C GLU A 34 -14.63 -9.21 -44.64
N GLY A 35 -14.24 -7.94 -44.71
CA GLY A 35 -14.30 -7.14 -45.95
C GLY A 35 -13.33 -7.61 -47.03
N ILE A 36 -12.10 -7.93 -46.63
CA ILE A 36 -11.06 -8.46 -47.50
C ILE A 36 -11.45 -9.84 -48.02
N ALA A 37 -12.04 -10.69 -47.16
CA ALA A 37 -12.62 -11.96 -47.57
C ALA A 37 -13.74 -11.80 -48.62
N MET A 38 -14.63 -10.82 -48.48
CA MET A 38 -15.66 -10.53 -49.48
C MET A 38 -15.04 -10.11 -50.83
N LEU A 39 -14.00 -9.27 -50.82
CA LEU A 39 -13.30 -8.82 -52.03
C LEU A 39 -12.55 -9.95 -52.75
N SER A 40 -12.14 -10.99 -52.03
CA SER A 40 -11.48 -12.16 -52.62
C SER A 40 -12.35 -12.90 -53.64
N SER A 41 -13.68 -12.80 -53.53
CA SER A 41 -14.62 -13.38 -54.49
C SER A 41 -14.69 -12.61 -55.82
N VAL A 42 -14.33 -11.32 -55.79
CA VAL A 42 -14.35 -10.41 -56.96
C VAL A 42 -13.01 -10.42 -57.68
N LEU A 43 -11.90 -10.56 -56.93
CA LEU A 43 -10.55 -10.57 -57.47
C LEU A 43 -10.16 -11.98 -57.97
N ARG A 44 -10.14 -12.18 -59.30
CA ARG A 44 -9.86 -13.48 -59.94
C ARG A 44 -8.41 -13.69 -60.44
N SER A 45 -7.53 -12.72 -60.23
CA SER A 45 -6.12 -12.82 -60.64
C SER A 45 -5.32 -13.66 -59.64
N GLU A 46 -4.43 -14.53 -60.14
CA GLU A 46 -3.54 -15.36 -59.31
C GLU A 46 -2.73 -14.53 -58.30
N ILE A 47 -2.22 -13.38 -58.72
CA ILE A 47 -1.47 -12.45 -57.85
C ILE A 47 -2.39 -11.91 -56.74
N ALA A 48 -3.64 -11.56 -57.07
CA ALA A 48 -4.58 -11.00 -56.11
C ALA A 48 -5.03 -12.05 -55.07
N ILE A 49 -5.17 -13.31 -55.47
CA ILE A 49 -5.50 -14.42 -54.57
C ILE A 49 -4.37 -14.62 -53.55
N GLN A 50 -3.11 -14.64 -54.00
CA GLN A 50 -1.96 -14.83 -53.12
C GLN A 50 -1.76 -13.67 -52.12
N VAL A 51 -1.92 -12.44 -52.59
CA VAL A 51 -1.87 -11.25 -51.73
C VAL A 51 -2.99 -11.29 -50.68
N ASN A 52 -4.21 -11.64 -51.08
CA ASN A 52 -5.34 -11.75 -50.16
C ASN A 52 -5.11 -12.80 -49.06
N ILE A 53 -4.60 -13.98 -49.41
CA ILE A 53 -4.23 -15.02 -48.44
C ILE A 53 -3.18 -14.50 -47.46
N SER A 54 -2.17 -13.79 -47.96
CA SER A 54 -1.09 -13.22 -47.14
C SER A 54 -1.62 -12.18 -46.15
N ILE A 55 -2.51 -11.30 -46.61
CA ILE A 55 -3.16 -10.29 -45.77
C ILE A 55 -4.01 -10.97 -44.68
N MET A 56 -4.83 -11.97 -45.03
CA MET A 56 -5.65 -12.71 -44.08
C MET A 56 -4.81 -13.39 -42.99
N ARG A 57 -3.68 -14.02 -43.36
CA ARG A 57 -2.74 -14.63 -42.41
C ARG A 57 -2.17 -13.60 -41.43
N ALA A 58 -1.77 -12.43 -41.93
CA ALA A 58 -1.29 -11.35 -41.07
C ALA A 58 -2.36 -10.88 -40.07
N PHE A 59 -3.62 -10.71 -40.50
CA PHE A 59 -4.72 -10.34 -39.61
C PHE A 59 -5.00 -11.39 -38.52
N VAL A 60 -4.93 -12.68 -38.85
CA VAL A 60 -5.11 -13.76 -37.87
C VAL A 60 -4.01 -13.71 -36.81
N VAL A 61 -2.75 -13.60 -37.21
CA VAL A 61 -1.62 -13.51 -36.28
C VAL A 61 -1.73 -12.26 -35.38
N LEU A 62 -2.11 -11.11 -35.95
CA LEU A 62 -2.31 -9.89 -35.17
C LEU A 62 -3.44 -10.02 -34.13
N ARG A 63 -4.56 -10.67 -34.48
CA ARG A 63 -5.67 -10.93 -33.55
C ARG A 63 -5.23 -11.87 -32.42
N GLN A 64 -4.48 -12.93 -32.75
CA GLN A 64 -3.94 -13.86 -31.75
C GLN A 64 -2.98 -13.16 -30.79
N LEU A 65 -2.04 -12.37 -31.32
CA LEU A 65 -1.10 -11.61 -30.50
C LEU A 65 -1.80 -10.59 -29.60
N ALA A 66 -2.82 -9.91 -30.09
CA ALA A 66 -3.64 -9.01 -29.29
C ALA A 66 -4.39 -9.75 -28.17
N GLY A 67 -4.93 -10.95 -28.45
CA GLY A 67 -5.57 -11.80 -27.45
C GLY A 67 -4.58 -12.24 -26.36
N ASN A 68 -3.45 -12.83 -26.76
CA ASN A 68 -2.41 -13.29 -25.85
C ASN A 68 -1.86 -12.14 -24.98
N TYR A 69 -1.72 -10.93 -25.56
CA TYR A 69 -1.29 -9.76 -24.81
C TYR A 69 -2.29 -9.37 -23.72
N ILE A 70 -3.60 -9.43 -24.00
CA ILE A 70 -4.64 -9.15 -23.00
C ILE A 70 -4.57 -10.18 -21.88
N GLU A 71 -4.51 -11.47 -22.22
CA GLU A 71 -4.42 -12.55 -21.24
C GLU A 71 -3.18 -12.41 -20.35
N LEU A 72 -2.01 -12.21 -20.96
CA LEU A 72 -0.75 -12.02 -20.24
C LEU A 72 -0.80 -10.79 -19.33
N LYS A 73 -1.37 -9.68 -19.81
CA LYS A 73 -1.54 -8.45 -19.02
C LYS A 73 -2.45 -8.70 -17.81
N THR A 74 -3.55 -9.41 -18.00
CA THR A 74 -4.47 -9.72 -16.90
C THR A 74 -3.83 -10.63 -15.85
N GLU A 75 -3.05 -11.63 -16.29
CA GLU A 75 -2.33 -12.51 -15.37
C GLU A 75 -1.30 -11.73 -14.55
N LEU A 76 -0.53 -10.85 -15.20
CA LEU A 76 0.44 -9.99 -14.54
C LEU A 76 -0.23 -9.07 -13.50
N GLU A 77 -1.36 -8.44 -13.85
CA GLU A 77 -2.13 -7.60 -12.94
C GLU A 77 -2.64 -8.40 -11.73
N ASN A 78 -3.13 -9.62 -11.94
CA ASN A 78 -3.60 -10.49 -10.86
C ASN A 78 -2.47 -10.87 -9.90
N GLN A 79 -1.31 -11.29 -10.42
CA GLN A 79 -0.16 -11.64 -9.61
C GLN A 79 0.33 -10.44 -8.80
N PHE A 80 0.45 -9.27 -9.44
CA PHE A 80 0.86 -8.04 -8.77
C PHE A 80 -0.12 -7.64 -7.65
N ASN A 81 -1.42 -7.69 -7.93
CA ASN A 81 -2.45 -7.39 -6.94
C ASN A 81 -2.45 -8.38 -5.76
N ALA A 82 -2.17 -9.66 -6.02
CA ALA A 82 -2.03 -10.67 -4.97
C ALA A 82 -0.84 -10.38 -4.06
N SER A 83 0.33 -10.08 -4.63
CA SER A 83 1.52 -9.69 -3.85
C SER A 83 1.31 -8.40 -3.05
N LEU A 84 0.64 -7.39 -3.64
CA LEU A 84 0.30 -6.16 -2.92
C LEU A 84 -0.63 -6.42 -1.75
N LYS A 85 -1.63 -7.29 -1.92
CA LYS A 85 -2.52 -7.70 -0.83
C LYS A 85 -1.73 -8.35 0.30
N GLU A 86 -0.85 -9.29 -0.02
CA GLU A 86 -0.02 -9.98 0.98
C GLU A 86 0.88 -9.01 1.75
N ILE A 87 1.55 -8.08 1.05
CA ILE A 87 2.39 -7.05 1.68
C ILE A 87 1.55 -6.16 2.59
N LYS A 88 0.39 -5.71 2.13
CA LYS A 88 -0.52 -4.88 2.93
C LYS A 88 -0.94 -5.61 4.20
N ASP A 89 -1.31 -6.87 4.09
CA ASP A 89 -1.73 -7.68 5.25
C ASP A 89 -0.57 -7.89 6.24
N LYS A 90 0.66 -8.07 5.75
CA LYS A 90 1.87 -8.15 6.61
C LYS A 90 2.14 -6.85 7.33
N VAL A 91 2.02 -5.71 6.63
CA VAL A 91 2.22 -4.38 7.24
C VAL A 91 1.18 -4.12 8.32
N GLU A 92 -0.08 -4.45 8.09
CA GLU A 92 -1.13 -4.26 9.09
C GLU A 92 -0.92 -5.15 10.32
N ARG A 93 -0.53 -6.41 10.12
CA ARG A 93 -0.15 -7.30 11.23
C ARG A 93 1.02 -6.76 12.05
N LEU A 94 2.11 -6.38 11.39
CA LEU A 94 3.27 -5.81 12.08
C LEU A 94 2.91 -4.52 12.82
N ARG A 95 2.04 -3.70 12.25
CA ARG A 95 1.55 -2.49 12.92
C ARG A 95 0.78 -2.85 14.19
N GLN A 96 -0.13 -3.82 14.11
CA GLN A 96 -0.90 -4.28 15.27
C GLN A 96 -0.01 -4.89 16.35
N GLU A 97 0.92 -5.76 15.99
CA GLU A 97 1.88 -6.37 16.93
C GLU A 97 2.71 -5.30 17.65
N ASN A 98 3.12 -4.25 16.93
CA ASN A 98 3.85 -3.15 17.57
C ASN A 98 2.96 -2.38 18.55
N GLU A 99 1.72 -2.06 18.17
CA GLU A 99 0.75 -1.38 19.05
C GLU A 99 0.50 -2.18 20.34
N GLU A 100 0.27 -3.49 20.22
CA GLU A 100 0.08 -4.39 21.36
C GLU A 100 1.31 -4.39 22.28
N ARG A 101 2.52 -4.53 21.71
CA ARG A 101 3.77 -4.47 22.47
C ARG A 101 3.97 -3.14 23.19
N PHE A 102 3.57 -2.02 22.59
CA PHE A 102 3.63 -0.72 23.25
C PHE A 102 2.61 -0.62 24.39
N SER A 103 1.42 -1.21 24.25
CA SER A 103 0.42 -1.23 25.31
C SER A 103 0.86 -2.06 26.53
N ASP A 104 1.52 -3.20 26.30
CA ASP A 104 2.06 -4.02 27.38
C ASP A 104 3.16 -3.29 28.15
N LEU A 105 4.01 -2.54 27.43
CA LEU A 105 5.03 -1.67 28.03
C LEU A 105 4.40 -0.59 28.92
N ASP A 106 3.35 0.08 28.45
CA ASP A 106 2.69 1.16 29.20
C ASP A 106 2.07 0.67 30.52
N ASN A 107 1.43 -0.50 30.49
CA ASN A 107 0.93 -1.16 31.70
C ASN A 107 2.06 -1.47 32.69
N GLN A 108 3.21 -1.94 32.20
CA GLN A 108 4.37 -2.22 33.05
C GLN A 108 4.95 -0.96 33.70
N PHE A 109 4.93 0.18 33.02
CA PHE A 109 5.40 1.46 33.59
C PHE A 109 4.50 1.95 34.72
N SER A 110 3.18 1.81 34.59
CA SER A 110 2.23 2.14 35.66
C SER A 110 2.53 1.35 36.95
N ASP A 111 2.86 0.06 36.84
CA ASP A 111 3.23 -0.76 38.00
C ASP A 111 4.56 -0.30 38.62
N VAL A 112 5.55 0.11 37.82
CA VAL A 112 6.82 0.66 38.33
C VAL A 112 6.60 1.97 39.09
N ASP A 113 5.75 2.86 38.57
CA ASP A 113 5.44 4.13 39.23
C ASP A 113 4.76 3.90 40.58
N THR A 114 3.80 2.97 40.66
CA THR A 114 3.15 2.62 41.94
C THR A 114 4.14 2.03 42.95
N GLN A 115 5.04 1.15 42.51
CA GLN A 115 6.09 0.59 43.37
C GLN A 115 7.04 1.67 43.91
N PHE A 116 7.38 2.66 43.09
CA PHE A 116 8.25 3.75 43.52
C PHE A 116 7.59 4.62 44.60
N GLU A 117 6.31 4.93 44.43
CA GLU A 117 5.53 5.69 45.42
C GLU A 117 5.42 4.96 46.77
N GLU A 118 5.19 3.64 46.74
CA GLU A 118 5.18 2.82 47.95
C GLU A 118 6.52 2.85 48.68
N LEU A 119 7.62 2.75 47.93
CA LEU A 119 8.97 2.74 48.47
C LEU A 119 9.34 4.10 49.08
N TYR A 120 8.97 5.20 48.41
CA TYR A 120 9.15 6.56 48.93
C TYR A 120 8.37 6.79 50.22
N LYS A 121 7.12 6.32 50.27
CA LYS A 121 6.28 6.39 51.47
C LYS A 121 6.88 5.62 52.65
N ALA A 122 7.40 4.41 52.40
CA ALA A 122 8.06 3.60 53.42
C ALA A 122 9.33 4.26 53.97
N LEU A 123 10.21 4.77 53.08
CA LEU A 123 11.41 5.51 53.48
C LEU A 123 11.07 6.74 54.32
N THR A 124 10.07 7.52 53.88
CA THR A 124 9.62 8.71 54.60
C THR A 124 9.08 8.36 55.99
N GLN A 125 8.30 7.27 56.12
CA GLN A 125 7.83 6.78 57.41
C GLN A 125 8.96 6.32 58.33
N MET A 126 9.96 5.59 57.81
CA MET A 126 11.13 5.20 58.60
C MET A 126 11.95 6.40 59.08
N LEU A 127 12.14 7.41 58.21
CA LEU A 127 12.83 8.65 58.60
C LEU A 127 12.04 9.42 59.67
N ALA A 128 10.72 9.50 59.53
CA ALA A 128 9.86 10.15 60.53
C ALA A 128 9.82 9.40 61.88
N GLN A 129 9.95 8.06 61.89
CA GLN A 129 10.09 7.28 63.12
C GLN A 129 11.46 7.50 63.80
N LYS A 130 12.53 7.60 63.00
CA LYS A 130 13.88 7.87 63.52
C LYS A 130 14.01 9.23 64.21
N GLU A 131 13.20 10.22 63.84
CA GLU A 131 13.15 11.52 64.54
C GLU A 131 12.45 11.46 65.91
N LYS A 132 11.53 10.52 66.14
CA LYS A 132 10.83 10.35 67.44
C LYS A 132 11.59 9.53 68.47
N GLU A 133 12.54 8.69 68.04
CA GLU A 133 13.28 7.77 68.92
C GLU A 133 14.52 8.39 69.57
N VAL A 134 14.91 9.61 69.18
CA VAL A 134 15.99 10.35 69.86
C VAL A 134 15.39 11.36 70.84
N GLU A 135 14.99 10.91 72.02
CA GLU A 135 14.92 11.81 73.17
C GLU A 135 16.36 12.25 73.47
N ARG A 136 16.73 13.43 72.98
CA ARG A 136 18.07 13.98 73.13
C ARG A 136 18.31 14.21 74.61
N ARG A 137 19.13 13.35 75.24
CA ARG A 137 19.63 13.59 76.59
C ARG A 137 20.27 14.98 76.60
N PRO A 138 19.82 15.93 77.46
CA PRO A 138 20.45 17.23 77.53
C PRO A 138 21.91 17.02 77.94
N ILE A 139 22.84 17.44 77.07
CA ILE A 139 24.28 17.39 77.35
C ILE A 139 24.62 18.70 78.04
N GLY A 140 24.88 18.63 79.34
CA GLY A 140 25.31 19.75 80.16
C GLY A 140 26.11 19.25 81.36
N TYR A 141 27.00 20.09 81.87
CA TYR A 141 27.74 19.80 83.09
C TYR A 141 26.87 20.11 84.31
N ILE A 142 26.91 19.23 85.31
CA ILE A 142 26.38 19.52 86.64
C ILE A 142 27.29 20.61 87.22
N GLN A 143 26.74 21.80 87.46
CA GLN A 143 27.46 22.83 88.21
C GLN A 143 27.50 22.38 89.66
N ASP A 144 28.69 21.97 90.11
CA ASP A 144 28.98 21.78 91.53
C ASP A 144 29.10 23.19 92.15
N PRO A 145 28.27 23.57 93.15
CA PRO A 145 28.24 24.92 93.72
C PRO A 145 29.52 25.30 94.50
N SER A 146 30.53 24.45 94.49
CA SER A 146 31.74 24.55 95.31
C SER A 146 32.86 25.41 94.69
N ASN A 147 32.61 26.19 93.63
CA ASN A 147 33.65 26.97 92.96
C ASN A 147 33.17 28.39 92.56
N GLU A 148 32.62 29.11 93.52
CA GLU A 148 32.69 30.57 93.55
C GLU A 148 33.80 30.94 94.53
N ASP A 149 34.97 31.35 94.03
CA ASP A 149 35.90 32.25 94.72
C ASP A 149 37.12 32.52 93.83
N LYS A 150 37.02 33.59 93.03
CA LYS A 150 38.09 34.59 92.74
C LYS A 150 37.63 35.65 91.75
#